data_AF-A0A432V6W5-F1
#
_entry.id   AF-A0A432V6W5-F1
#
_cell.length_a   1.000
_cell.length_b   1.000
_cell.length_c   1.000
_cell.angle_alpha   90.00
_cell.angle_beta   90.00
_cell.angle_gamma   90.00
#
_symmetry.space_group_name_H-M   'P 1'
#
loop_
_entity.id
_entity.type
_entity.pdbx_description
1 polymer ?
#
loop_
_entity_poly.entity_id
_entity_poly.type
_entity_poly.pdbx_seq_one_letter_code
_entity_poly.pdbx_strand_id
1 'polypeptide(L)'
;MTKLAEHLSSTNTTDAVLAAKVGCDRSMITKIKAGKATPSLRLAAAISRETGLPIEALIPASDPCEPAAAIRAGQDIHPGESSSAPIPNVVEAAE
;
A
#
# COMPACT_ATOMS: atom_id res chain seq x y z
N MET A 1 13.19 -4.62 -11.81
CA MET A 1 12.43 -4.59 -13.08
C MET A 1 11.29 -5.59 -12.98
N THR A 2 10.15 -5.33 -13.62
CA THR A 2 9.03 -6.29 -13.66
C THR A 2 9.25 -7.34 -14.75
N LYS A 3 8.68 -8.53 -14.57
CA LYS A 3 8.71 -9.63 -15.56
C LYS A 3 8.15 -9.21 -16.93
N LEU A 4 7.17 -8.32 -16.93
CA LEU A 4 6.60 -7.74 -18.15
C LEU A 4 7.63 -6.88 -18.91
N ALA A 5 8.42 -6.07 -18.21
CA ALA A 5 9.43 -5.24 -18.84
C ALA A 5 10.55 -6.08 -19.47
N GLU A 6 10.95 -7.17 -18.82
CA GLU A 6 11.94 -8.12 -19.34
C GLU A 6 11.42 -8.79 -20.62
N HIS A 7 10.19 -9.33 -20.59
CA HIS A 7 9.58 -10.00 -21.75
C HIS A 7 9.46 -9.08 -22.97
N LEU A 8 9.01 -7.84 -22.78
CA LEU A 8 8.88 -6.87 -23.88
C LEU A 8 10.24 -6.51 -24.49
N SER A 9 11.28 -6.43 -23.66
CA SER A 9 12.64 -6.17 -24.13
C SER A 9 13.19 -7.35 -24.94
N SER A 10 12.97 -8.58 -24.47
CA SER A 10 13.40 -9.80 -25.18
C SER A 10 12.68 -10.04 -26.50
N THR A 11 11.41 -9.66 -26.60
CA THR A 11 10.58 -9.83 -27.82
C THR A 11 10.64 -8.62 -28.75
N ASN A 12 11.37 -7.57 -28.38
CA ASN A 12 11.40 -6.28 -29.09
C ASN A 12 10.01 -5.67 -29.30
N THR A 13 9.06 -5.97 -28.40
CA THR A 13 7.68 -5.48 -28.49
C THR A 13 7.57 -4.13 -27.80
N THR A 14 6.98 -3.15 -28.48
CA THR A 14 6.76 -1.82 -27.90
C THR A 14 5.50 -1.76 -27.04
N ASP A 15 5.51 -0.86 -26.06
CA ASP A 15 4.36 -0.63 -25.17
C ASP A 15 3.07 -0.30 -25.94
N ALA A 16 3.19 0.42 -27.06
CA ALA A 16 2.06 0.80 -27.90
C ALA A 16 1.46 -0.42 -28.62
N VAL A 17 2.30 -1.33 -29.11
CA VAL A 17 1.84 -2.56 -29.77
C VAL A 17 1.11 -3.46 -28.79
N LEU A 18 1.69 -3.70 -27.60
CA LEU A 18 1.02 -4.51 -26.58
C LEU A 18 -0.31 -3.88 -26.17
N ALA A 19 -0.33 -2.56 -25.94
CA ALA A 19 -1.53 -1.81 -25.56
C ALA A 19 -2.66 -1.97 -26.60
N ALA A 20 -2.33 -1.87 -27.90
CA ALA A 20 -3.29 -2.08 -28.98
C ALA A 20 -3.86 -3.51 -28.99
N LYS A 21 -3.01 -4.52 -28.72
CA LYS A 21 -3.44 -5.92 -28.71
C LYS A 21 -4.35 -6.27 -27.52
N VAL A 22 -4.05 -5.74 -26.34
CA VAL A 22 -4.84 -6.02 -25.13
C VAL A 22 -6.03 -5.05 -24.95
N GLY A 23 -6.12 -4.02 -25.79
CA GLY A 23 -7.20 -3.03 -25.77
C GLY A 23 -7.10 -2.07 -24.58
N CYS A 24 -5.91 -1.56 -24.29
CA CYS A 24 -5.72 -0.54 -23.26
C CYS A 24 -4.84 0.62 -23.73
N ASP A 25 -4.68 1.64 -22.90
CA ASP A 25 -3.77 2.74 -23.16
C ASP A 25 -2.29 2.36 -22.97
N ARG A 26 -1.41 2.93 -23.81
CA ARG A 26 0.04 2.81 -23.67
C ARG A 26 0.52 3.20 -22.27
N SER A 27 0.00 4.30 -21.73
CA SER A 27 0.33 4.78 -20.38
C SER A 27 -0.01 3.77 -19.29
N MET A 28 -1.02 2.92 -19.51
CA MET A 28 -1.35 1.84 -18.59
C MET A 28 -0.25 0.78 -18.60
N ILE A 29 0.19 0.32 -19.78
CA ILE A 29 1.30 -0.63 -19.92
C ILE A 29 2.57 -0.08 -19.28
N THR A 30 2.90 1.19 -19.52
CA THR A 30 4.08 1.82 -18.91
C THR A 30 4.00 1.82 -17.37
N LYS A 31 2.84 2.11 -16.78
CA LYS A 31 2.65 2.06 -15.31
C LYS A 31 2.78 0.64 -14.76
N ILE A 32 2.22 -0.35 -15.45
CA ILE A 32 2.33 -1.78 -15.05
C ILE A 32 3.79 -2.22 -15.11
N LYS A 33 4.52 -1.89 -16.19
CA LYS A 33 5.96 -2.17 -16.31
C LYS A 33 6.78 -1.56 -15.18
N ALA A 34 6.40 -0.36 -14.75
CA ALA A 34 7.05 0.34 -13.64
C ALA A 34 6.61 -0.17 -12.25
N GLY A 35 5.67 -1.14 -12.17
CA GLY A 35 5.10 -1.62 -10.91
C GLY A 35 4.21 -0.59 -10.20
N LYS A 36 3.83 0.50 -10.88
CA LYS A 36 3.06 1.61 -10.30
C LYS A 36 1.56 1.44 -10.41
N ALA A 37 1.09 0.46 -11.17
CA ALA A 37 -0.31 0.17 -11.34
C ALA A 37 -0.55 -1.34 -11.33
N THR A 38 -1.56 -1.75 -10.59
CA THR A 38 -2.08 -3.12 -10.63
C THR A 38 -3.14 -3.20 -11.72
N PRO A 39 -2.97 -4.04 -12.76
CA PRO A 39 -3.99 -4.23 -13.78
C PRO A 39 -5.24 -4.89 -13.19
N SER A 40 -6.40 -4.59 -13.76
CA SER A 40 -7.62 -5.36 -13.44
C SER A 40 -7.45 -6.81 -13.87
N LEU A 41 -8.19 -7.74 -13.25
CA LEU A 41 -8.10 -9.18 -13.58
C LEU A 41 -8.31 -9.44 -15.08
N ARG A 42 -9.26 -8.74 -15.71
CA ARG A 42 -9.51 -8.84 -17.15
C ARG A 42 -8.29 -8.41 -17.97
N LEU A 43 -7.68 -7.29 -17.62
CA LEU A 43 -6.50 -6.78 -18.32
C LEU A 43 -5.28 -7.68 -18.08
N ALA A 44 -5.09 -8.17 -16.87
CA ALA A 44 -4.02 -9.10 -16.53
C ALA A 44 -4.15 -10.42 -17.30
N ALA A 45 -5.37 -10.96 -17.43
CA ALA A 45 -5.64 -12.13 -18.26
C ALA A 45 -5.36 -11.86 -19.74
N ALA A 46 -5.71 -10.69 -20.27
CA ALA A 46 -5.40 -10.33 -21.66
C ALA A 46 -3.89 -10.24 -21.90
N ILE A 47 -3.15 -9.59 -21.00
CA ILE A 47 -1.69 -9.51 -21.07
C ILE A 47 -1.06 -10.91 -20.96
N SER A 48 -1.56 -11.74 -20.04
CA SER A 48 -1.10 -13.12 -19.86
C SER A 48 -1.28 -13.97 -21.13
N ARG A 49 -2.42 -13.83 -21.82
CA ARG A 49 -2.68 -14.54 -23.08
C ARG A 49 -1.77 -14.09 -24.21
N GLU A 50 -1.43 -12.81 -24.28
CA GLU A 50 -0.56 -12.26 -25.33
C GLU A 50 0.93 -12.55 -25.07
N THR A 51 1.37 -12.48 -23.80
CA THR A 51 2.79 -12.58 -23.42
C THR A 51 3.20 -13.96 -22.92
N GLY A 52 2.24 -14.83 -22.60
CA GLY A 52 2.49 -16.12 -21.93
C GLY A 52 2.95 -15.99 -20.47
N LEU A 53 3.00 -14.78 -19.91
CA LEU A 53 3.37 -14.57 -18.51
C LEU A 53 2.21 -14.95 -17.59
N PRO A 54 2.47 -15.57 -16.42
CA PRO A 54 1.44 -15.81 -15.43
C PRO A 54 0.92 -14.48 -14.87
N ILE A 55 -0.35 -14.43 -14.51
CA ILE A 55 -1.01 -13.22 -13.97
C ILE A 55 -0.26 -12.69 -12.73
N GLU A 56 0.24 -13.60 -11.89
CA GLU A 56 0.98 -13.25 -10.67
C GLU A 56 2.27 -12.46 -10.96
N ALA A 57 2.89 -12.67 -12.13
CA ALA A 57 4.07 -11.91 -12.55
C ALA A 57 3.76 -10.47 -12.99
N LEU A 58 2.47 -10.13 -13.15
CA LEU A 58 1.99 -8.80 -13.53
C LEU A 58 1.50 -7.99 -12.34
N ILE A 59 1.28 -8.63 -11.20
CA ILE A 59 0.82 -7.98 -9.97
C ILE A 59 2.06 -7.58 -9.18
N PRO A 60 2.20 -6.29 -8.80
CA PRO A 60 3.30 -5.90 -7.93
C PRO A 60 3.17 -6.65 -6.61
N ALA A 61 4.26 -7.25 -6.15
CA ALA A 61 4.37 -7.72 -4.77
C ALA A 61 4.31 -6.47 -3.89
N SER A 62 3.12 -6.08 -3.48
CA SER A 62 2.97 -5.09 -2.42
C SER A 62 3.54 -5.73 -1.17
N ASP A 63 4.72 -5.28 -0.74
CA ASP A 63 4.96 -5.18 0.69
C ASP A 63 3.74 -4.46 1.28
N PRO A 64 3.05 -5.05 2.27
CA PRO A 64 1.90 -4.38 2.88
C PRO A 64 2.38 -3.00 3.32
N CYS A 65 1.84 -1.97 2.69
CA CYS A 65 2.02 -0.60 3.11
C CYS A 65 1.57 -0.53 4.57
N GLU A 66 2.54 -0.29 5.47
CA GLU A 66 2.25 0.04 6.86
C GLU A 66 1.16 1.11 6.91
N PRO A 67 0.21 1.00 7.85
CA PRO A 67 -1.00 1.80 7.83
C PRO A 67 -0.66 3.29 7.86
N ALA A 68 -1.10 3.97 6.81
CA ALA A 68 -1.14 5.42 6.71
C ALA A 68 -2.17 6.00 7.70
N ALA A 69 -1.87 5.98 9.00
CA ALA A 69 -2.59 6.76 10.02
C ALA A 69 -1.85 6.74 11.38
N ALA A 70 -0.61 7.23 11.44
CA ALA A 70 -0.13 7.81 12.68
C ALA A 70 -0.88 9.14 12.89
N ILE A 71 -2.03 9.04 13.55
CA ILE A 71 -2.86 10.14 14.02
C ILE A 71 -1.92 11.14 14.74
N ARG A 72 -1.78 12.34 14.19
CA ARG A 72 -1.18 13.48 14.89
C ARG A 72 -2.19 13.98 15.93
N ALA A 73 -2.34 13.26 17.04
CA ALA A 73 -3.01 13.78 18.22
C ALA A 73 -1.94 14.47 19.08
N GLY A 74 -1.87 15.79 18.94
CA GLY A 74 -1.22 16.62 19.95
C GLY A 74 -1.96 16.44 21.27
N GLN A 75 -1.35 15.71 22.20
CA GLN A 75 -1.74 15.75 23.60
C GLN A 75 -0.77 16.70 24.29
N ASP A 76 -1.17 17.96 24.33
CA ASP A 76 -0.73 18.89 25.36
C ASP A 76 -0.95 18.22 26.73
N ILE A 77 0.13 18.03 27.47
CA ILE A 77 0.10 17.65 28.88
C ILE A 77 0.64 18.83 29.68
N HIS A 78 -0.22 19.78 29.99
CA HIS A 78 -0.01 20.71 31.10
C HIS A 78 0.19 19.92 32.41
N PRO A 79 1.32 20.05 33.13
CA PRO A 79 1.42 19.58 34.50
C PRO A 79 0.67 20.56 35.41
N GLY A 80 -0.66 20.39 35.47
CA GLY A 80 -1.53 21.06 36.41
C GLY A 80 -1.49 20.38 37.78
N GLU A 81 -1.15 21.17 38.77
CA GLU A 81 -1.04 20.86 40.19
C GLU A 81 -2.23 20.05 40.76
N SER A 82 -1.92 19.10 41.65
CA SER A 82 -2.79 18.71 42.76
C SER A 82 -1.87 18.18 43.85
N SER A 83 -1.29 19.10 44.63
CA SER A 83 -1.88 19.59 45.87
C SER A 83 -2.18 18.42 46.82
N SER A 84 -1.21 18.24 47.71
CA SER A 84 -1.18 17.26 48.77
C SER A 84 -2.16 17.65 49.90
N ALA A 85 -2.71 16.62 50.56
CA ALA A 85 -3.51 16.63 51.80
C ALA A 85 -5.03 16.93 51.66
N PRO A 86 -5.91 16.39 52.55
CA PRO A 86 -5.61 15.81 53.87
C PRO A 86 -6.21 14.41 54.16
N ILE A 87 -5.59 13.66 55.07
CA ILE A 87 -6.23 12.55 55.79
C ILE A 87 -6.32 12.96 57.28
N PRO A 88 -7.49 13.28 57.83
CA PRO A 88 -7.66 13.27 59.28
C PRO A 88 -7.84 11.83 59.76
N ASN A 89 -6.87 11.41 60.56
CA ASN A 89 -6.78 10.14 61.27
C ASN A 89 -8.02 9.90 62.15
N VAL A 90 -8.56 8.68 62.07
CA VAL A 90 -9.61 8.15 62.94
C VAL A 90 -8.97 7.56 64.20
N VAL A 91 -9.31 8.09 65.38
CA VAL A 91 -9.42 7.37 66.68
C VAL A 91 -9.65 8.41 67.78
N GLU A 92 -10.79 8.35 68.46
CA GLU A 92 -10.81 8.40 69.93
C GLU A 92 -12.13 7.80 70.44
N ALA A 93 -12.00 6.96 71.46
CA ALA A 93 -12.96 6.00 71.95
C ALA A 93 -13.94 6.60 72.97
N ALA A 94 -15.18 6.09 72.97
CA ALA A 94 -16.10 6.21 74.09
C ALA A 94 -16.91 4.92 74.20
N GLU A 95 -16.53 4.07 75.16
CA GLU A 95 -17.45 3.34 76.04
C GLU A 95 -16.68 2.85 77.27
#